data_AF-A0A7W1SNQ5-F1
#
_entry.id   AF-A0A7W1SNQ5-F1
#
_cell.length_a   1.000
_cell.length_b   1.000
_cell.length_c   1.000
_cell.angle_alpha   90.00
_cell.angle_beta   90.00
_cell.angle_gamma   90.00
#
_symmetry.space_group_name_H-M   'P 1'
#
loop_
_entity.id
_entity.type
_entity.pdbx_description
1 polymer ?
#
loop_
_entity_poly.entity_id
_entity_poly.type
_entity_poly.pdbx_seq_one_letter_code
_entity_poly.pdbx_strand_id
1 'polypeptide(L)' 'MKAHFILRGLRSSTDFEFEKNIAQMNHAMENNIETVFLITNPELSAINSTIIRDIVRNKGNANSFVPNGIDLNEE' A
#
# COMPACT_ATOMS: atom_id res chain seq x y z
N MET A 1 17.24 -10.78 -11.84
CA MET A 1 15.76 -10.89 -11.88
C MET A 1 15.25 -10.06 -13.06
N LYS A 2 14.31 -10.59 -13.86
CA LYS A 2 13.63 -9.85 -14.95
C LYS A 2 12.18 -9.63 -14.53
N ALA A 3 11.89 -8.53 -13.83
CA ALA A 3 10.53 -8.15 -13.48
C ALA A 3 10.00 -7.19 -14.54
N HIS A 4 8.79 -7.46 -15.04
CA HIS A 4 8.13 -6.65 -16.08
C HIS A 4 6.94 -5.85 -15.54
N PHE A 5 6.53 -6.12 -14.30
CA PHE A 5 5.32 -5.56 -13.73
C PHE A 5 5.57 -4.99 -12.33
N ILE A 6 4.94 -3.84 -12.07
CA ILE A 6 4.81 -3.25 -10.73
C ILE A 6 3.36 -3.42 -10.30
N LEU A 7 3.13 -4.06 -9.15
CA LEU A 7 1.79 -4.23 -8.59
C LEU A 7 1.51 -3.12 -7.56
N ARG A 8 0.36 -2.43 -7.70
CA ARG A 8 -0.08 -1.40 -6.76
C ARG A 8 -1.52 -1.64 -6.32
N GLY A 9 -1.80 -1.44 -5.04
CA GLY A 9 -3.16 -1.44 -4.50
C GLY A 9 -3.76 -0.03 -4.53
N LEU A 10 -5.03 0.09 -4.90
CA LEU A 10 -5.79 1.34 -4.87
C LEU A 10 -6.90 1.22 -3.83
N ARG A 11 -6.97 2.15 -2.87
CA ARG A 11 -8.04 2.19 -1.86
C ARG A 11 -9.08 3.27 -2.13
N SER A 12 -8.72 4.27 -2.94
CA SER A 12 -9.57 5.43 -3.24
C SER A 12 -9.22 6.05 -4.60
N SER A 13 -10.04 6.99 -5.06
CA SER A 13 -9.73 7.81 -6.23
C SER A 13 -8.46 8.67 -6.04
N THR A 14 -8.17 9.10 -4.82
CA THR A 14 -6.96 9.87 -4.52
C THR A 14 -5.69 9.02 -4.68
N ASP A 15 -5.71 7.76 -4.22
CA ASP A 15 -4.61 6.83 -4.46
C ASP A 15 -4.40 6.65 -5.98
N PHE A 16 -5.47 6.52 -6.76
CA PHE A 16 -5.37 6.34 -8.22
C PHE A 16 -4.66 7.51 -8.91
N GLU A 17 -5.04 8.76 -8.63
CA GLU A 17 -4.42 9.92 -9.29
C GLU A 17 -2.92 10.02 -8.97
N PHE A 18 -2.53 9.73 -7.73
CA PHE A 18 -1.13 9.72 -7.34
C PHE A 18 -0.35 8.60 -8.04
N GLU A 19 -0.86 7.37 -7.99
CA GLU A 19 -0.20 6.18 -8.53
C GLU A 19 -0.16 6.17 -10.07
N LYS A 20 -1.17 6.72 -10.72
CA LYS A 20 -1.22 6.89 -12.18
C LYS A 20 -0.06 7.74 -12.68
N ASN A 21 0.23 8.86 -12.00
CA ASN A 21 1.36 9.71 -12.37
C ASN A 21 2.69 8.95 -12.24
N ILE A 22 2.86 8.17 -11.18
CA ILE A 22 4.05 7.32 -10.99
C ILE A 22 4.16 6.27 -12.10
N ALA A 23 3.07 5.60 -12.43
CA ALA A 23 3.04 4.60 -13.50
C ALA A 23 3.45 5.18 -14.85
N GLN A 24 2.96 6.38 -15.20
CA GLN A 24 3.33 7.08 -16.42
C GLN A 24 4.83 7.44 -16.44
N MET A 25 5.38 7.91 -15.32
CA MET A 25 6.81 8.23 -15.23
C MET A 25 7.67 6.97 -15.33
N ASN A 26 7.28 5.88 -14.66
CA ASN A 26 7.99 4.60 -14.75
C ASN A 26 8.01 4.06 -16.18
N HIS A 27 6.87 4.11 -16.88
CA HIS A 27 6.79 3.68 -18.27
C HIS A 27 7.67 4.55 -19.19
N ALA A 28 7.68 5.87 -18.99
CA ALA A 28 8.53 6.78 -19.75
C ALA A 28 10.04 6.54 -19.51
N MET A 29 10.42 6.08 -18.32
CA MET A 29 11.81 5.74 -17.98
C MET A 29 12.23 4.36 -18.51
N GLU A 30 11.31 3.39 -18.52
CA GLU A 30 11.54 2.03 -19.01
C GLU A 30 10.26 1.48 -19.65
N ASN A 31 10.22 1.48 -20.99
CA ASN A 31 9.04 1.09 -21.77
C ASN A 31 8.62 -0.38 -21.56
N ASN A 32 9.48 -1.23 -21.00
CA ASN A 32 9.17 -2.64 -20.73
C ASN A 32 8.60 -2.89 -19.32
N ILE A 33 8.36 -1.84 -18.53
CA ILE A 33 7.72 -1.93 -17.21
C ILE A 33 6.27 -1.45 -17.29
N GLU A 34 5.37 -2.33 -16.89
CA GLU A 34 3.94 -2.07 -16.80
C GLU A 34 3.50 -1.97 -15.34
N THR A 35 2.56 -1.07 -15.02
CA THR A 35 1.98 -0.99 -13.66
C THR A 35 0.59 -1.59 -13.66
N VAL A 36 0.37 -2.58 -12.80
CA VAL A 36 -0.91 -3.26 -12.61
C VAL A 36 -1.55 -2.77 -11.32
N PHE A 37 -2.79 -2.31 -11.42
CA PHE A 37 -3.57 -1.84 -10.28
C PHE A 37 -4.57 -2.89 -9.81
N LEU A 38 -4.64 -3.11 -8.50
CA LEU A 38 -5.68 -3.91 -7.84
C LEU A 38 -6.52 -3.01 -6.96
N ILE A 39 -7.84 -3.14 -7.08
CA ILE A 39 -8.77 -2.42 -6.19
C ILE A 39 -8.84 -3.17 -4.86
N THR A 40 -8.65 -2.43 -3.78
CA THR A 40 -8.70 -2.97 -2.42
C THR A 40 -10.15 -3.29 -2.06
N ASN A 41 -10.39 -4.37 -1.31
CA ASN A 41 -11.70 -4.62 -0.71
C ASN A 41 -12.13 -3.39 0.12
N PRO A 42 -13.33 -2.81 -0.11
CA PRO A 42 -13.82 -1.66 0.65
C PRO A 42 -13.70 -1.81 2.18
N GLU A 43 -13.90 -3.01 2.71
CA GLU A 43 -13.80 -3.30 4.15
C GLU A 43 -12.39 -3.07 4.72
N LEU A 44 -11.36 -3.14 3.88
CA LEU A 44 -9.96 -2.94 4.25
C LEU A 44 -9.42 -1.56 3.84
N SER A 45 -10.24 -0.72 3.20
CA SER A 45 -9.80 0.56 2.64
C SER A 45 -9.27 1.56 3.69
N ALA A 46 -9.75 1.47 4.93
CA ALA A 46 -9.31 2.30 6.04
C ALA A 46 -7.95 1.90 6.65
N ILE A 47 -7.45 0.70 6.31
CA ILE A 47 -6.20 0.18 6.86
C ILE A 47 -5.01 0.94 6.23
N ASN A 48 -4.21 1.57 7.07
CA ASN A 48 -3.02 2.32 6.67
C ASN A 48 -1.92 2.13 7.73
N SER A 49 -0.72 1.70 7.31
CA SER A 49 0.41 1.50 8.22
C SER A 49 0.77 2.76 9.02
N THR A 50 0.57 3.97 8.48
CA THR A 50 0.82 5.20 9.25
C THR A 50 -0.12 5.31 10.44
N ILE A 51 -1.42 5.08 10.23
CA ILE A 51 -2.42 5.09 11.32
C ILE A 51 -2.13 3.98 12.32
N ILE A 52 -1.80 2.77 11.84
CA ILE A 52 -1.48 1.63 12.71
C ILE A 52 -0.24 1.94 13.57
N ARG A 53 0.84 2.46 12.98
CA ARG A 53 2.04 2.86 13.72
C ARG A 53 1.72 3.94 14.75
N ASP A 54 0.87 4.92 14.40
CA ASP A 54 0.46 5.95 15.35
C ASP A 54 -0.35 5.38 16.52
N ILE A 55 -1.24 4.41 16.28
CA ILE A 55 -1.95 3.68 17.35
C ILE A 55 -0.95 3.00 18.29
N VAL A 56 0.02 2.26 17.74
CA VAL A 56 1.04 1.54 18.51
C VAL A 56 1.90 2.51 19.33
N ARG A 57 2.40 3.60 18.72
CA ARG A 57 3.18 4.65 19.38
C ARG A 57 2.46 5.30 20.55
N ASN A 58 1.14 5.45 20.42
CA ASN A 58 0.29 5.99 21.46
C ASN A 58 -0.25 4.91 22.43
N LYS A 59 0.37 3.72 22.46
CA LYS A 59 0.03 2.60 23.35
C LYS A 59 -1.41 2.07 23.17
N GLY A 60 -2.01 2.29 22.00
CA GLY A 60 -3.29 1.71 21.61
C GLY A 60 -3.15 0.27 21.10
N ASN A 61 -4.25 -0.47 21.10
CA ASN A 61 -4.28 -1.84 20.59
C ASN A 61 -4.61 -1.86 19.08
N ALA A 62 -3.66 -2.33 18.27
CA ALA A 62 -3.81 -2.46 16.82
C ALA A 62 -3.92 -3.92 16.32
N ASN A 63 -4.05 -4.90 17.21
CA ASN A 63 -4.04 -6.33 16.86
C ASN A 63 -5.11 -6.72 15.82
N SER A 64 -6.28 -6.06 15.85
CA SER A 64 -7.36 -6.33 14.89
C SER A 64 -7.06 -5.88 13.46
N PHE A 65 -6.01 -5.09 13.23
CA PHE A 65 -5.67 -4.50 11.93
C PHE A 65 -4.43 -5.13 11.29
N VAL A 66 -3.83 -6.13 11.95
CA VAL A 66 -2.61 -6.81 11.48
C VAL A 66 -2.78 -8.33 11.53
N PRO A 67 -2.06 -9.10 10.70
CA PRO A 67 -2.05 -10.55 10.81
C PRO A 67 -1.52 -11.04 12.16
N ASN A 68 -1.98 -12.23 12.57
CA ASN A 68 -1.42 -12.94 13.72
C ASN A 68 0.08 -13.23 13.49
N GLY A 69 0.90 -13.01 14.50
CA GLY A 69 2.36 -13.25 14.45
C GLY A 69 3.21 -12.03 14.08
N ILE A 70 2.60 -10.86 13.89
CA ILE A 70 3.33 -9.58 13.86
C ILE A 70 3.62 -9.15 15.30
N ASP A 71 4.88 -8.89 15.63
CA ASP A 71 5.23 -8.21 16.89
C ASP A 71 5.02 -6.71 16.75
N LEU A 72 4.18 -6.14 17.62
CA LEU A 72 3.86 -4.70 17.65
C LEU A 72 4.63 -3.96 18.75
N ASN A 73 5.50 -4.65 19.49
CA ASN A 73 6.29 -4.05 20.57
C ASN A 73 7.71 -3.66 20.12
N GLU A 74 8.10 -4.02 18.90
CA GLU A 74 9.39 -3.64 18.31
C GLU A 74 9.27 -2.30 17.55
N GLU A 75 9.55 -1.19 18.24
CA GLU A 75 10.11 0.04 17.65
C GLU A 75 11.47 0.36 18.30
#